data_AF-A0A4R8TDE9-F1
#
_entry.id   AF-A0A4R8TDE9-F1
#
_cell.length_a   1.000
_cell.length_b   1.000
_cell.length_c   1.000
_cell.angle_alpha   90.00
_cell.angle_beta   90.00
_cell.angle_gamma   90.00
#
_symmetry.space_group_name_H-M   'P 1'
#
loop_
_entity.id
_entity.type
_entity.pdbx_description
1 polymer ?
#
loop_
_entity_poly.entity_id
_entity_poly.type
_entity_poly.pdbx_seq_one_letter_code
_entity_poly.pdbx_strand_id
1 'polypeptide(L)'
;MGSKVVERSLSDDTPQGSKAFSGYRWTYHDSLQEGPIRSRAELFSASVDWRSLLRYAASRRNGSGCQLLRDVGLGYNHMVRIIQFDDGVRWAARLRMPPIGSSDAFENSNESIEAMETCEYNTISLVRQKTSIPIPEVHAIEARWDCDVKAPFMLMDCLPGNVGMDLGMKVPPGFKPKFLRRLAQMHVQLATVQLPMIGTILSRNEDGTYRQGPIPGLGGPFNTATEFFKAWAAKSTFGMTDEHLRTASGQYADDIIPSVSSFPKSIGDLAPKISARDHGPFPLCHGDFGHNNIIVDDEYRVLGLIDWEASFSAPWEIFADFPLTLSMVPPAIDVPWNYNEQGDPVTDELKQQLADQKTYVAAVKEAEYSRGTGNLLSEALNDCTRQQLATAMRLYQRGKVGWYSKLTDEFA
;
A
#
# COMPACT_ATOMS: atom_id res chain seq x y z
N MET A 1 -22.38 -55.68 -23.82
CA MET A 1 -23.05 -55.04 -22.67
C MET A 1 -22.09 -54.04 -22.04
N GLY A 2 -22.49 -52.77 -21.98
CA GLY A 2 -22.15 -51.85 -20.88
C GLY A 2 -20.75 -51.27 -20.80
N SER A 3 -20.49 -50.23 -21.61
CA SER A 3 -19.48 -49.20 -21.36
C SER A 3 -19.88 -48.34 -20.15
N LYS A 4 -18.92 -47.91 -19.33
CA LYS A 4 -19.01 -46.68 -18.51
C LYS A 4 -17.60 -46.11 -18.29
N VAL A 5 -17.13 -45.38 -19.30
CA VAL A 5 -16.13 -44.33 -19.14
C VAL A 5 -16.85 -43.16 -18.47
N VAL A 6 -16.32 -42.70 -17.33
CA VAL A 6 -16.81 -41.49 -16.66
C VAL A 6 -16.21 -40.29 -17.39
N GLU A 7 -16.99 -39.67 -18.27
CA GLU A 7 -16.70 -38.34 -18.80
C GLU A 7 -16.69 -37.34 -17.63
N ARG A 8 -15.52 -36.79 -17.34
CA ARG A 8 -15.42 -35.52 -16.61
C ARG A 8 -15.88 -34.42 -17.56
N SER A 9 -17.04 -33.83 -17.28
CA SER A 9 -17.49 -32.62 -17.94
C SER A 9 -16.47 -31.51 -17.69
N LEU A 10 -15.65 -31.21 -18.68
CA LEU A 10 -15.00 -29.92 -18.81
C LEU A 10 -16.13 -28.92 -19.05
N SER A 11 -16.42 -28.08 -18.06
CA SER A 11 -17.24 -26.89 -18.27
C SER A 11 -16.50 -26.01 -19.26
N ASP A 12 -17.10 -25.87 -20.42
CA ASP A 12 -16.70 -25.04 -21.54
C ASP A 12 -16.89 -23.56 -21.16
N ASP A 13 -15.97 -23.02 -20.35
CA ASP A 13 -15.79 -21.58 -20.19
C ASP A 13 -14.82 -21.11 -21.28
N THR A 14 -15.28 -21.16 -22.53
CA THR A 14 -14.65 -20.41 -23.61
C THR A 14 -14.82 -18.91 -23.28
N PRO A 15 -13.76 -18.09 -23.22
CA PRO A 15 -13.90 -16.68 -22.90
C PRO A 15 -14.75 -15.98 -23.97
N GLN A 16 -15.98 -15.61 -23.64
CA GLN A 16 -16.71 -14.59 -24.37
C GLN A 16 -15.77 -13.38 -24.51
N GLY A 17 -15.57 -12.96 -25.76
CA GLY A 17 -14.48 -12.09 -26.20
C GLY A 17 -14.08 -11.03 -25.19
N SER A 18 -12.82 -11.12 -24.71
CA SER A 18 -12.17 -10.04 -24.00
C SER A 18 -12.40 -8.75 -24.79
N LYS A 19 -13.15 -7.80 -24.23
CA LYS A 19 -13.17 -6.45 -24.78
C LYS A 19 -11.72 -5.98 -24.90
N ALA A 20 -11.40 -5.31 -25.99
CA ALA A 20 -10.13 -4.64 -26.11
C ALA A 20 -10.02 -3.60 -24.98
N PHE A 21 -8.89 -3.57 -24.29
CA PHE A 21 -8.62 -2.61 -23.21
C PHE A 21 -8.93 -1.18 -23.67
N SER A 22 -9.77 -0.47 -22.92
CA SER A 22 -10.28 0.85 -23.28
C SER A 22 -9.21 1.96 -23.29
N GLY A 23 -8.01 1.65 -22.80
CA GLY A 23 -6.87 2.55 -22.75
C GLY A 23 -6.55 3.03 -21.34
N TYR A 24 -5.36 3.61 -21.20
CA TYR A 24 -4.92 4.22 -19.96
C TYR A 24 -5.69 5.52 -19.71
N ARG A 25 -6.03 5.79 -18.45
CA ARG A 25 -6.76 6.97 -17.99
C ARG A 25 -5.89 7.85 -17.10
N TRP A 26 -4.59 7.85 -17.37
CA TRP A 26 -3.56 8.61 -16.64
C TRP A 26 -3.69 10.10 -16.93
N THR A 27 -4.70 10.72 -16.32
CA THR A 27 -5.09 12.12 -16.54
C THR A 27 -4.60 13.04 -15.42
N TYR A 28 -4.06 12.49 -14.32
CA TYR A 28 -3.68 13.26 -13.15
C TYR A 28 -2.62 14.32 -13.47
N HIS A 29 -1.59 13.96 -14.23
CA HIS A 29 -0.54 14.89 -14.69
C HIS A 29 -1.13 16.13 -15.38
N ASP A 30 -2.03 15.92 -16.34
CA ASP A 30 -2.64 17.00 -17.14
C ASP A 30 -3.67 17.81 -16.35
N SER A 31 -4.21 17.24 -15.27
CA SER A 31 -5.18 17.90 -14.38
C SER A 31 -4.54 18.81 -13.33
N LEU A 32 -3.20 18.77 -13.18
CA LEU A 32 -2.50 19.54 -12.17
C LEU A 32 -2.65 21.05 -12.38
N GLN A 33 -3.10 21.73 -11.33
CA GLN A 33 -3.11 23.18 -11.24
C GLN A 33 -1.68 23.73 -11.06
N GLU A 34 -1.50 25.02 -11.33
CA GLU A 34 -0.23 25.69 -11.01
C GLU A 34 0.09 25.53 -9.52
N GLY A 35 1.32 25.11 -9.23
CA GLY A 35 1.75 24.85 -7.86
C GLY A 35 2.97 23.93 -7.79
N PRO A 36 3.46 23.66 -6.56
CA PRO A 36 4.73 22.96 -6.35
C PRO A 36 4.81 21.58 -7.02
N ILE A 37 3.71 20.83 -7.02
CA ILE A 37 3.66 19.48 -7.61
C ILE A 37 3.83 19.55 -9.13
N ARG A 38 3.11 20.47 -9.79
CA ARG A 38 3.21 20.67 -11.24
C ARG A 38 4.61 21.14 -11.65
N SER A 39 5.12 22.17 -10.98
CA SER A 39 6.47 22.68 -11.26
C SER A 39 7.53 21.60 -11.06
N ARG A 40 7.42 20.79 -10.00
CA ARG A 40 8.30 19.64 -9.77
C ARG A 40 8.25 18.64 -10.92
N ALA A 41 7.05 18.24 -11.36
CA ALA A 41 6.89 17.27 -12.43
C ALA A 41 7.44 17.79 -13.79
N GLU A 42 7.17 19.06 -14.12
CA GLU A 42 7.65 19.69 -15.35
C GLU A 42 9.19 19.82 -15.36
N LEU A 43 9.78 20.32 -14.27
CA LEU A 43 11.23 20.43 -14.11
C LEU A 43 11.91 19.06 -14.17
N PHE A 44 11.32 18.07 -13.48
CA PHE A 44 11.82 16.71 -13.51
C PHE A 44 11.80 16.12 -14.93
N SER A 45 10.67 16.24 -15.63
CA SER A 45 10.51 15.74 -16.99
C SER A 45 11.53 16.35 -17.97
N ALA A 46 11.85 17.64 -17.80
CA ALA A 46 12.87 18.33 -18.58
C ALA A 46 14.31 17.90 -18.25
N SER A 47 14.56 17.44 -17.02
CA SER A 47 15.89 17.03 -16.55
C SER A 47 16.28 15.61 -16.95
N VAL A 48 15.31 14.74 -17.22
CA VAL A 48 15.54 13.32 -17.55
C VAL A 48 16.08 13.18 -18.98
N ASP A 49 17.14 12.39 -19.16
CA ASP A 49 17.61 11.99 -20.49
C ASP A 49 16.81 10.78 -21.00
N TRP A 50 15.68 11.08 -21.64
CA TRP A 50 14.80 10.09 -22.26
C TRP A 50 15.47 9.25 -23.35
N ARG A 51 16.47 9.78 -24.06
CA ARG A 51 17.19 9.01 -25.09
C ARG A 51 18.08 7.96 -24.46
N SER A 52 18.74 8.30 -23.36
CA SER A 52 19.52 7.35 -22.57
C SER A 52 18.63 6.27 -21.95
N LEU A 53 17.43 6.62 -21.47
CA LEU A 53 16.45 5.64 -20.98
C LEU A 53 16.03 4.66 -22.07
N LEU A 54 15.68 5.14 -23.27
CA LEU A 54 15.26 4.28 -24.38
C LEU A 54 16.40 3.37 -24.87
N ARG A 55 17.64 3.88 -24.96
CA ARG A 55 18.82 3.05 -25.27
C ARG A 55 19.02 1.95 -24.23
N TYR A 56 18.88 2.29 -22.95
CA TYR A 56 18.99 1.33 -21.86
C TYR A 56 17.90 0.26 -21.96
N ALA A 57 16.63 0.65 -22.14
CA ALA A 57 15.50 -0.26 -22.30
C ALA A 57 15.67 -1.20 -23.52
N ALA A 58 16.09 -0.65 -24.67
CA ALA A 58 16.40 -1.44 -25.86
C ALA A 58 17.49 -2.49 -25.59
N SER A 59 18.56 -2.12 -24.89
CA SER A 59 19.64 -3.05 -24.54
C SER A 59 19.16 -4.21 -23.65
N ARG A 60 18.18 -3.95 -22.77
CA ARG A 60 17.55 -4.96 -21.90
C ARG A 60 16.55 -5.84 -22.64
N ARG A 61 16.14 -5.46 -23.85
CA ARG A 61 15.21 -6.19 -24.71
C ARG A 61 15.84 -6.58 -26.05
N ASN A 62 17.03 -7.19 -26.01
CA ASN A 62 17.74 -7.73 -27.18
C ASN A 62 17.98 -6.73 -28.32
N GLY A 63 18.10 -5.43 -28.00
CA GLY A 63 18.29 -4.38 -28.99
C GLY A 63 17.03 -3.99 -29.77
N SER A 64 15.84 -4.42 -29.34
CA SER A 64 14.57 -4.02 -29.95
C SER A 64 14.38 -2.51 -29.90
N GLY A 65 14.02 -1.89 -31.03
CA GLY A 65 13.70 -0.48 -31.09
C GLY A 65 12.52 -0.16 -30.17
N CYS A 66 12.50 1.05 -29.62
CA CYS A 66 11.43 1.48 -28.74
C CYS A 66 11.23 3.00 -28.74
N GLN A 67 10.03 3.40 -28.33
CA GLN A 67 9.61 4.79 -28.23
C GLN A 67 8.81 5.02 -26.96
N LEU A 68 8.79 6.27 -26.49
CA LEU A 68 7.90 6.69 -25.42
C LEU A 68 6.51 7.00 -25.97
N LEU A 69 5.48 6.53 -25.26
CA LEU A 69 4.10 6.97 -25.50
C LEU A 69 3.83 8.30 -24.81
N ARG A 70 2.71 8.93 -25.19
CA ARG A 70 2.31 10.25 -24.68
C ARG A 70 1.85 10.19 -23.24
N ASP A 71 1.29 9.06 -22.81
CA ASP A 71 0.74 8.87 -21.47
C ASP A 71 1.80 9.13 -20.39
N VAL A 72 1.38 9.86 -19.35
CA VAL A 72 2.20 10.18 -18.17
C VAL A 72 1.42 9.81 -16.93
N GLY A 73 1.86 8.75 -16.25
CA GLY A 73 1.42 8.45 -14.90
C GLY A 73 2.19 9.31 -13.92
N LEU A 74 1.54 9.77 -12.87
CA LEU A 74 2.20 10.62 -11.87
C LEU A 74 1.66 10.28 -10.49
N GLY A 75 2.57 9.92 -9.59
CA GLY A 75 2.30 9.75 -8.16
C GLY A 75 2.94 10.86 -7.33
N TYR A 76 2.98 10.69 -6.02
CA TYR A 76 3.66 11.64 -5.14
C TYR A 76 5.19 11.60 -5.32
N ASN A 77 5.78 10.41 -5.39
CA ASN A 77 7.24 10.25 -5.48
C ASN A 77 7.75 9.94 -6.88
N HIS A 78 6.91 9.43 -7.77
CA HIS A 78 7.37 8.91 -9.06
C HIS A 78 6.58 9.44 -10.25
N MET A 79 7.27 9.57 -11.37
CA MET A 79 6.69 9.75 -12.70
C MET A 79 6.77 8.43 -13.45
N VAL A 80 5.70 8.05 -14.14
CA VAL A 80 5.61 6.81 -14.91
C VAL A 80 5.42 7.12 -16.39
N ARG A 81 6.26 6.54 -17.24
CA ARG A 81 6.15 6.64 -18.71
C ARG A 81 6.06 5.27 -19.33
N ILE A 82 5.31 5.16 -20.42
CA ILE A 82 5.19 3.91 -21.17
C ILE A 82 6.24 3.89 -22.28
N ILE A 83 7.07 2.84 -22.28
CA ILE A 83 7.97 2.49 -23.38
C ILE A 83 7.28 1.42 -24.20
N GLN A 84 7.05 1.68 -25.49
CA GLN A 84 6.54 0.70 -26.45
C GLN A 84 7.67 0.24 -27.37
N PHE A 85 7.86 -1.07 -27.44
CA PHE A 85 8.83 -1.72 -28.32
C PHE A 85 8.22 -2.06 -29.68
N ASP A 86 9.08 -2.28 -30.68
CA ASP A 86 8.68 -2.61 -32.06
C ASP A 86 7.89 -3.93 -32.15
N ASP A 87 8.10 -4.84 -31.20
CA ASP A 87 7.36 -6.10 -31.08
C ASP A 87 5.97 -5.94 -30.42
N GLY A 88 5.58 -4.71 -30.09
CA GLY A 88 4.30 -4.38 -29.46
C GLY A 88 4.27 -4.53 -27.95
N VAL A 89 5.32 -5.07 -27.32
CA VAL A 89 5.41 -5.16 -25.86
C VAL A 89 5.58 -3.77 -25.26
N ARG A 90 5.03 -3.57 -24.06
CA ARG A 90 5.08 -2.31 -23.33
C ARG A 90 5.70 -2.52 -21.96
N TRP A 91 6.63 -1.64 -21.61
CA TRP A 91 7.17 -1.52 -20.26
C TRP A 91 6.78 -0.18 -19.65
N ALA A 92 6.50 -0.18 -18.35
CA ALA A 92 6.38 1.02 -17.55
C ALA A 92 7.78 1.38 -17.01
N ALA A 93 8.23 2.59 -17.31
CA ALA A 93 9.39 3.19 -16.68
C ALA A 93 8.90 4.05 -15.51
N ARG A 94 9.12 3.62 -14.27
CA ARG A 94 8.81 4.36 -13.04
C ARG A 94 10.09 5.05 -12.58
N LEU A 95 10.12 6.38 -12.61
CA LEU A 95 11.28 7.20 -12.29
C LEU A 95 11.04 7.97 -11.00
N ARG A 96 12.03 7.98 -10.10
CA ARG A 96 11.98 8.71 -8.83
C ARG A 96 12.16 10.20 -9.07
N MET A 97 11.17 11.00 -8.67
CA MET A 97 11.24 12.46 -8.71
C MET A 97 12.01 12.99 -7.50
N PRO A 98 12.77 14.10 -7.64
CA PRO A 98 13.45 14.74 -6.51
C PRO A 98 12.44 15.19 -5.44
N PRO A 99 12.75 15.20 -4.14
CA PRO A 99 11.79 15.55 -3.07
C PRO A 99 11.12 16.93 -3.23
N ILE A 100 9.89 17.11 -2.69
CA ILE A 100 9.26 18.45 -2.57
C ILE A 100 9.82 19.14 -1.32
N GLY A 101 10.61 20.19 -1.52
CA GLY A 101 11.16 20.99 -0.42
C GLY A 101 12.44 20.41 0.20
N SER A 102 13.05 21.18 1.09
CA SER A 102 14.36 20.87 1.71
C SER A 102 14.28 20.42 3.17
N SER A 103 13.10 20.02 3.67
CA SER A 103 12.84 20.04 5.12
C SER A 103 13.32 18.83 5.93
N ASP A 104 13.79 17.74 5.33
CA ASP A 104 14.41 16.65 6.10
C ASP A 104 15.70 16.14 5.45
N ALA A 105 16.83 16.68 5.87
CA ALA A 105 18.15 16.40 5.29
C ALA A 105 18.60 14.93 5.44
N PHE A 106 17.98 14.15 6.34
CA PHE A 106 18.33 12.75 6.59
C PHE A 106 17.53 11.74 5.75
N GLU A 107 16.28 12.04 5.39
CA GLU A 107 15.46 11.15 4.53
C GLU A 107 15.67 11.41 3.04
N ASN A 108 16.25 12.56 2.71
CA ASN A 108 16.44 13.03 1.34
C ASN A 108 17.89 12.93 0.83
N SER A 109 18.75 12.16 1.50
CA SER A 109 20.08 11.84 0.95
C SER A 109 19.94 10.93 -0.28
N ASN A 110 20.90 10.99 -1.21
CA ASN A 110 20.88 10.09 -2.36
C ASN A 110 21.00 8.64 -1.90
N GLU A 111 21.80 8.38 -0.87
CA GLU A 111 22.00 7.05 -0.28
C GLU A 111 20.72 6.49 0.36
N SER A 112 19.91 7.33 1.02
CA SER A 112 18.64 6.89 1.60
C SER A 112 17.63 6.51 0.52
N ILE A 113 17.56 7.29 -0.56
CA ILE A 113 16.68 7.00 -1.71
C ILE A 113 17.13 5.71 -2.42
N GLU A 114 18.42 5.54 -2.66
CA GLU A 114 18.98 4.32 -3.24
C GLU A 114 18.64 3.07 -2.40
N ALA A 115 18.75 3.18 -1.08
CA ALA A 115 18.37 2.13 -0.16
C ALA A 115 16.87 1.82 -0.22
N MET A 116 16.01 2.83 -0.33
CA MET A 116 14.55 2.64 -0.45
C MET A 116 14.16 1.92 -1.75
N GLU A 117 14.68 2.35 -2.88
CA GLU A 117 14.40 1.72 -4.18
C GLU A 117 14.93 0.27 -4.22
N THR A 118 16.07 0.02 -3.58
CA THR A 118 16.61 -1.35 -3.40
C THR A 118 15.70 -2.20 -2.50
N CYS A 119 15.19 -1.63 -1.40
CA CYS A 119 14.25 -2.34 -0.52
C CYS A 119 12.96 -2.71 -1.26
N GLU A 120 12.43 -1.79 -2.07
CA GLU A 120 11.24 -2.04 -2.89
C GLU A 120 11.45 -3.23 -3.83
N TYR A 121 12.58 -3.26 -4.55
CA TYR A 121 12.92 -4.37 -5.46
C TYR A 121 13.03 -5.72 -4.73
N ASN A 122 13.68 -5.74 -3.56
CA ASN A 122 13.82 -6.95 -2.76
C ASN A 122 12.46 -7.44 -2.25
N THR A 123 11.58 -6.52 -1.84
CA THR A 123 10.21 -6.88 -1.45
C THR A 123 9.44 -7.48 -2.63
N ILE A 124 9.47 -6.84 -3.81
CA ILE A 124 8.83 -7.37 -5.03
C ILE A 124 9.31 -8.79 -5.31
N SER A 125 10.63 -9.01 -5.23
CA SER A 125 11.24 -10.32 -5.43
C SER A 125 10.75 -11.37 -4.42
N LEU A 126 10.68 -10.99 -3.14
CA LEU A 126 10.18 -11.86 -2.08
C LEU A 126 8.71 -12.26 -2.31
N VAL A 127 7.85 -11.29 -2.62
CA VAL A 127 6.41 -11.56 -2.79
C VAL A 127 6.16 -12.41 -4.03
N ARG A 128 6.85 -12.14 -5.14
CA ARG A 128 6.77 -12.96 -6.37
C ARG A 128 7.24 -14.40 -6.12
N GLN A 129 8.23 -14.60 -5.26
CA GLN A 129 8.72 -15.94 -4.92
C GLN A 129 7.73 -16.72 -4.04
N LYS A 130 7.07 -16.03 -3.10
CA LYS A 130 6.28 -16.67 -2.04
C LYS A 130 4.78 -16.72 -2.29
N THR A 131 4.27 -15.97 -3.27
CA THR A 131 2.83 -15.82 -3.50
C THR A 131 2.47 -15.95 -4.98
N SER A 132 1.18 -16.13 -5.26
CA SER A 132 0.61 -15.97 -6.60
C SER A 132 -0.12 -14.63 -6.77
N ILE A 133 0.26 -13.64 -5.96
CA ILE A 133 -0.22 -12.26 -6.14
C ILE A 133 0.34 -11.74 -7.46
N PRO A 134 -0.50 -11.19 -8.35
CA PRO A 134 -0.02 -10.62 -9.58
C PRO A 134 0.77 -9.35 -9.26
N ILE A 135 2.02 -9.29 -9.70
CA ILE A 135 2.92 -8.14 -9.57
C ILE A 135 3.63 -8.01 -10.91
N PRO A 136 3.77 -6.79 -11.49
CA PRO A 136 4.56 -6.60 -12.71
C PRO A 136 5.95 -7.22 -12.61
N GLU A 137 6.43 -7.85 -13.69
CA GLU A 137 7.82 -8.29 -13.73
C GLU A 137 8.76 -7.09 -13.83
N VAL A 138 9.83 -7.08 -13.03
CA VAL A 138 10.86 -6.05 -13.07
C VAL A 138 11.97 -6.51 -14.01
N HIS A 139 12.16 -5.76 -15.10
CA HIS A 139 13.16 -6.03 -16.15
C HIS A 139 14.51 -5.40 -15.84
N ALA A 140 14.50 -4.25 -15.16
CA ALA A 140 15.73 -3.58 -14.71
C ALA A 140 15.46 -2.57 -13.60
N ILE A 141 16.49 -2.31 -12.81
CA ILE A 141 16.55 -1.23 -11.83
C ILE A 141 17.88 -0.49 -11.97
N GLU A 142 17.85 0.83 -11.82
CA GLU A 142 19.01 1.69 -11.59
C GLU A 142 18.63 2.65 -10.47
N ALA A 143 19.24 2.47 -9.31
CA ALA A 143 18.90 3.23 -8.11
C ALA A 143 19.65 4.57 -8.05
N ARG A 144 20.75 4.72 -8.80
CA ARG A 144 21.64 5.87 -8.67
C ARG A 144 21.14 7.09 -9.43
N TRP A 145 21.33 8.25 -8.81
CA TRP A 145 21.02 9.55 -9.41
C TRP A 145 22.01 9.97 -10.49
N ASP A 146 23.26 9.54 -10.38
CA ASP A 146 24.36 9.92 -11.28
C ASP A 146 24.44 9.08 -12.57
N CYS A 147 23.38 8.32 -12.89
CA CYS A 147 23.29 7.54 -14.11
C CYS A 147 23.09 8.42 -15.37
N ASP A 148 23.22 7.81 -16.55
CA ASP A 148 23.03 8.51 -17.83
C ASP A 148 21.61 9.06 -18.01
N VAL A 149 20.62 8.42 -17.40
CA VAL A 149 19.20 8.83 -17.43
C VAL A 149 18.92 10.07 -16.58
N LYS A 150 19.81 10.42 -15.65
CA LYS A 150 19.68 11.54 -14.70
C LYS A 150 18.53 11.40 -13.69
N ALA A 151 18.06 10.17 -13.48
CA ALA A 151 17.08 9.84 -12.45
C ALA A 151 17.15 8.33 -12.13
N PRO A 152 16.95 7.92 -10.86
CA PRO A 152 16.69 6.53 -10.52
C PRO A 152 15.42 6.03 -11.21
N PHE A 153 15.42 4.78 -11.65
CA PHE A 153 14.28 4.19 -12.33
C PHE A 153 14.16 2.68 -12.18
N MET A 154 12.93 2.20 -12.33
CA MET A 154 12.59 0.79 -12.49
C MET A 154 11.84 0.60 -13.81
N LEU A 155 12.29 -0.37 -14.62
CA LEU A 155 11.59 -0.84 -15.82
C LEU A 155 10.82 -2.11 -15.46
N MET A 156 9.51 -2.10 -15.68
CA MET A 156 8.63 -3.23 -15.36
C MET A 156 7.57 -3.45 -16.42
N ASP A 157 6.84 -4.57 -16.37
CA ASP A 157 5.69 -4.80 -17.24
C ASP A 157 4.70 -3.65 -17.18
N CYS A 158 4.23 -3.18 -18.35
CA CYS A 158 3.12 -2.23 -18.43
C CYS A 158 1.80 -3.01 -18.51
N LEU A 159 1.12 -3.14 -17.39
CA LEU A 159 -0.18 -3.83 -17.33
C LEU A 159 -1.28 -2.99 -17.99
N PRO A 160 -2.14 -3.56 -18.85
CA PRO A 160 -3.21 -2.83 -19.53
C PRO A 160 -4.39 -2.58 -18.60
N GLY A 161 -4.19 -1.69 -17.62
CA GLY A 161 -5.19 -1.36 -16.62
C GLY A 161 -4.93 0.00 -15.99
N ASN A 162 -5.80 0.34 -15.04
CA ASN A 162 -5.81 1.63 -14.35
C ASN A 162 -5.88 1.41 -12.84
N VAL A 163 -5.31 2.33 -12.06
CA VAL A 163 -5.41 2.31 -10.59
C VAL A 163 -6.60 3.14 -10.11
N GLY A 164 -6.91 3.07 -8.82
CA GLY A 164 -8.03 3.81 -8.24
C GLY A 164 -7.99 5.32 -8.50
N MET A 165 -6.81 5.95 -8.50
CA MET A 165 -6.68 7.38 -8.77
C MET A 165 -7.21 7.75 -10.17
N ASP A 166 -6.92 6.94 -11.17
CA ASP A 166 -7.40 7.10 -12.55
C ASP A 166 -8.91 6.85 -12.71
N LEU A 167 -9.51 6.20 -11.70
CA LEU A 167 -10.90 5.75 -11.69
C LEU A 167 -11.76 6.49 -10.64
N GLY A 168 -11.25 7.59 -10.09
CA GLY A 168 -11.97 8.42 -9.12
C GLY A 168 -12.08 7.81 -7.71
N MET A 169 -11.19 6.86 -7.38
CA MET A 169 -11.09 6.17 -6.09
C MET A 169 -12.33 5.39 -5.67
N LYS A 170 -13.22 5.06 -6.62
CA LYS A 170 -14.48 4.37 -6.37
C LYS A 170 -14.54 3.07 -7.13
N VAL A 171 -14.85 1.98 -6.41
CA VAL A 171 -15.19 0.70 -7.02
C VAL A 171 -16.69 0.66 -7.33
N PRO A 172 -17.13 0.49 -8.59
CA PRO A 172 -18.55 0.42 -8.92
C PRO A 172 -19.26 -0.70 -8.15
N PRO A 173 -20.49 -0.48 -7.67
CA PRO A 173 -21.19 -1.44 -6.81
C PRO A 173 -21.27 -2.86 -7.38
N GLY A 174 -21.47 -3.01 -8.70
CA GLY A 174 -21.54 -4.31 -9.38
C GLY A 174 -20.23 -5.11 -9.35
N PHE A 175 -19.08 -4.45 -9.23
CA PHE A 175 -17.76 -5.10 -9.19
C PHE A 175 -17.22 -5.26 -7.76
N LYS A 176 -17.70 -4.44 -6.83
CA LYS A 176 -17.20 -4.36 -5.45
C LYS A 176 -17.12 -5.72 -4.73
N PRO A 177 -18.13 -6.61 -4.77
CA PRO A 177 -18.01 -7.90 -4.10
C PRO A 177 -16.87 -8.78 -4.64
N LYS A 178 -16.69 -8.82 -5.97
CA LYS A 178 -15.62 -9.60 -6.61
C LYS A 178 -14.24 -8.99 -6.32
N PHE A 179 -14.16 -7.66 -6.38
CA PHE A 179 -12.93 -6.92 -6.08
C PHE A 179 -12.48 -7.14 -4.64
N LEU A 180 -13.37 -6.95 -3.66
CA LEU A 180 -13.07 -7.14 -2.24
C LEU A 180 -12.69 -8.59 -1.92
N ARG A 181 -13.36 -9.59 -2.52
CA ARG A 181 -12.95 -11.00 -2.40
C ARG A 181 -11.53 -11.22 -2.92
N ARG A 182 -11.17 -10.61 -4.06
CA ARG A 182 -9.81 -10.74 -4.60
C ARG A 182 -8.78 -10.07 -3.68
N LEU A 183 -9.08 -8.91 -3.11
CA LEU A 183 -8.22 -8.26 -2.11
C LEU A 183 -8.05 -9.13 -0.86
N ALA A 184 -9.12 -9.76 -0.37
CA ALA A 184 -9.04 -10.67 0.78
C ALA A 184 -8.09 -11.84 0.51
N GLN A 185 -8.20 -12.47 -0.67
CA GLN A 185 -7.29 -13.54 -1.09
C GLN A 185 -5.82 -13.10 -1.18
N MET A 186 -5.57 -11.87 -1.63
CA MET A 186 -4.20 -11.32 -1.67
C MET A 186 -3.69 -11.01 -0.27
N HIS A 187 -4.53 -10.46 0.60
CA HIS A 187 -4.17 -10.15 1.98
C HIS A 187 -3.81 -11.42 2.77
N VAL A 188 -4.60 -12.49 2.61
CA VAL A 188 -4.28 -13.82 3.16
C VAL A 188 -2.94 -14.35 2.64
N GLN A 189 -2.63 -14.14 1.35
CA GLN A 189 -1.32 -14.55 0.82
C GLN A 189 -0.16 -13.77 1.44
N LEU A 190 -0.30 -12.45 1.61
CA LEU A 190 0.71 -11.64 2.31
C LEU A 190 0.91 -12.09 3.76
N ALA A 191 -0.16 -12.52 4.43
CA ALA A 191 -0.11 -13.04 5.78
C ALA A 191 0.78 -14.30 5.93
N THR A 192 1.00 -15.02 4.82
CA THR A 192 1.90 -16.20 4.78
C THR A 192 3.35 -15.85 4.53
N VAL A 193 3.64 -14.62 4.08
CA VAL A 193 5.01 -14.12 3.87
C VAL A 193 5.51 -13.58 5.21
N GLN A 194 6.06 -14.46 6.04
CA GLN A 194 6.44 -14.15 7.41
C GLN A 194 7.96 -14.07 7.58
N LEU A 195 8.41 -13.08 8.35
CA LEU A 195 9.82 -12.75 8.59
C LEU A 195 10.13 -12.73 10.10
N PRO A 196 11.39 -13.01 10.51
CA PRO A 196 11.74 -13.17 11.93
C PRO A 196 11.80 -11.86 12.72
N MET A 197 11.98 -10.73 12.04
CA MET A 197 12.07 -9.40 12.66
C MET A 197 11.12 -8.44 11.94
N ILE A 198 10.76 -7.34 12.59
CA ILE A 198 9.99 -6.23 12.02
C ILE A 198 10.96 -5.27 11.35
N GLY A 199 10.78 -5.00 10.06
CA GLY A 199 11.67 -4.15 9.30
C GLY A 199 11.51 -4.20 7.78
N THR A 200 12.22 -3.30 7.10
CA THR A 200 12.31 -3.24 5.63
C THR A 200 13.13 -4.41 5.08
N ILE A 201 12.99 -4.72 3.78
CA ILE A 201 13.68 -5.86 3.16
C ILE A 201 14.97 -5.39 2.49
N LEU A 202 16.09 -5.42 3.20
CA LEU A 202 17.36 -4.83 2.72
C LEU A 202 18.03 -5.61 1.60
N SER A 203 18.01 -6.93 1.70
CA SER A 203 18.75 -7.81 0.79
C SER A 203 18.27 -9.24 0.89
N ARG A 204 18.54 -10.01 -0.16
CA ARG A 204 18.43 -11.48 -0.15
C ARG A 204 19.79 -12.09 0.19
N ASN A 205 19.79 -13.03 1.13
CA ASN A 205 20.97 -13.81 1.51
C ASN A 205 21.21 -14.95 0.51
N GLU A 206 22.42 -15.52 0.53
CA GLU A 206 22.80 -16.64 -0.36
C GLU A 206 21.95 -17.89 -0.13
N ASP A 207 21.50 -18.13 1.11
CA ASP A 207 20.60 -19.23 1.48
C ASP A 207 19.13 -19.01 1.03
N GLY A 208 18.85 -17.88 0.38
CA GLY A 208 17.54 -17.49 -0.10
C GLY A 208 16.63 -16.85 0.95
N THR A 209 17.08 -16.68 2.19
CA THR A 209 16.38 -15.88 3.21
C THR A 209 16.55 -14.38 2.92
N TYR A 210 15.79 -13.54 3.62
CA TYR A 210 15.84 -12.09 3.44
C TYR A 210 16.24 -11.43 4.75
N ARG A 211 17.11 -10.42 4.66
CA ARG A 211 17.61 -9.64 5.79
C ARG A 211 16.72 -8.42 6.02
N GLN A 212 16.20 -8.28 7.24
CA GLN A 212 15.41 -7.11 7.63
C GLN A 212 16.31 -5.95 8.09
N GLY A 213 15.85 -4.73 7.84
CA GLY A 213 16.54 -3.49 8.19
C GLY A 213 15.66 -2.48 8.91
N PRO A 214 16.22 -1.29 9.21
CA PRO A 214 15.46 -0.21 9.81
C PRO A 214 14.33 0.26 8.89
N ILE A 215 13.23 0.67 9.51
CA ILE A 215 12.13 1.37 8.88
C ILE A 215 12.48 2.88 8.84
N PRO A 216 12.42 3.56 7.68
CA PRO A 216 12.67 5.00 7.58
C PRO A 216 11.85 5.80 8.60
N GLY A 217 12.47 6.82 9.20
CA GLY A 217 11.88 7.61 10.30
C GLY A 217 11.73 6.88 11.65
N LEU A 218 11.62 5.55 11.67
CA LEU A 218 11.28 4.77 12.87
C LEU A 218 12.46 3.99 13.48
N GLY A 219 13.39 3.48 12.67
CA GLY A 219 14.53 2.65 13.11
C GLY A 219 14.24 1.14 13.08
N GLY A 220 14.99 0.36 13.85
CA GLY A 220 14.95 -1.10 13.83
C GLY A 220 16.15 -1.73 13.09
N PRO A 221 16.06 -3.00 12.65
CA PRO A 221 14.89 -3.89 12.76
C PRO A 221 14.57 -4.23 14.22
N PHE A 222 13.33 -4.64 14.50
CA PHE A 222 12.86 -4.98 15.85
C PHE A 222 12.63 -6.48 16.00
N ASN A 223 12.97 -7.04 17.16
CA ASN A 223 12.72 -8.45 17.45
C ASN A 223 11.31 -8.69 18.00
N THR A 224 10.67 -7.65 18.54
CA THR A 224 9.33 -7.75 19.08
C THR A 224 8.38 -6.63 18.65
N ALA A 225 7.08 -6.92 18.65
CA ALA A 225 6.04 -5.91 18.44
C ALA A 225 6.08 -4.82 19.51
N THR A 226 6.38 -5.17 20.76
CA THR A 226 6.56 -4.24 21.87
C THR A 226 7.66 -3.22 21.60
N GLU A 227 8.80 -3.66 21.07
CA GLU A 227 9.89 -2.76 20.66
C GLU A 227 9.44 -1.80 19.56
N PHE A 228 8.70 -2.31 18.56
CA PHE A 228 8.13 -1.49 17.50
C PHE A 228 7.16 -0.42 18.04
N PHE A 229 6.21 -0.79 18.90
CA PHE A 229 5.25 0.18 19.46
C PHE A 229 5.92 1.22 20.34
N LYS A 230 6.95 0.85 21.12
CA LYS A 230 7.77 1.80 21.88
C LYS A 230 8.55 2.75 20.97
N ALA A 231 9.13 2.24 19.88
CA ALA A 231 9.79 3.09 18.90
C ALA A 231 8.80 4.05 18.22
N TRP A 232 7.59 3.57 17.89
CA TRP A 232 6.54 4.39 17.32
C TRP A 232 6.12 5.50 18.27
N ALA A 233 5.90 5.18 19.54
CA ALA A 233 5.59 6.13 20.60
C ALA A 233 6.66 7.21 20.78
N ALA A 234 7.93 6.83 20.68
CA ALA A 234 9.06 7.74 20.88
C ALA A 234 9.32 8.69 19.70
N LYS A 235 8.93 8.29 18.47
CA LYS A 235 9.31 9.01 17.24
C LYS A 235 8.15 9.62 16.47
N SER A 236 6.91 9.19 16.73
CA SER A 236 5.76 9.70 15.98
C SER A 236 5.36 11.09 16.44
N THR A 237 5.09 11.94 15.46
CA THR A 237 4.52 13.26 15.65
C THR A 237 3.12 13.32 15.05
N PHE A 238 2.28 14.20 15.56
CA PHE A 238 0.97 14.45 14.97
C PHE A 238 1.15 15.17 13.63
N GLY A 239 0.39 14.79 12.60
CA GLY A 239 0.54 15.34 11.25
C GLY A 239 0.09 16.79 11.07
N MET A 240 -0.22 17.52 12.15
CA MET A 240 -0.54 18.95 12.14
C MET A 240 0.23 19.69 13.23
N THR A 241 0.46 20.99 13.00
CA THR A 241 0.97 21.90 14.03
C THR A 241 -0.09 22.15 15.10
N ASP A 242 0.35 22.55 16.31
CA ASP A 242 -0.55 22.87 17.42
C ASP A 242 -1.56 23.97 17.08
N GLU A 243 -1.16 24.96 16.29
CA GLU A 243 -2.02 26.06 15.84
C GLU A 243 -3.15 25.55 14.92
N HIS A 244 -2.80 24.71 13.94
CA HIS A 244 -3.78 24.11 13.04
C HIS A 244 -4.68 23.12 13.77
N LEU A 245 -4.13 22.32 14.69
CA LEU A 245 -4.91 21.41 15.52
C LEU A 245 -5.93 22.16 16.38
N ARG A 246 -5.52 23.26 17.04
CA ARG A 246 -6.43 24.09 17.84
C ARG A 246 -7.54 24.68 16.99
N THR A 247 -7.20 25.22 15.81
CA THR A 247 -8.17 25.78 14.87
C THR A 247 -9.17 24.73 14.39
N ALA A 248 -8.68 23.56 13.97
CA ALA A 248 -9.50 22.47 13.47
C ALA A 248 -10.38 21.82 14.55
N SER A 249 -9.94 21.84 15.80
CA SER A 249 -10.69 21.30 16.94
C SER A 249 -11.85 22.20 17.39
N GLY A 250 -11.76 23.51 17.11
CA GLY A 250 -12.81 24.48 17.44
C GLY A 250 -13.18 24.45 18.93
N GLN A 251 -14.48 24.36 19.23
CA GLN A 251 -14.99 24.32 20.60
C GLN A 251 -14.56 23.08 21.41
N TYR A 252 -14.06 22.03 20.74
CA TYR A 252 -13.61 20.79 21.39
C TYR A 252 -12.10 20.77 21.65
N ALA A 253 -11.39 21.88 21.42
CA ALA A 253 -9.93 21.96 21.53
C ALA A 253 -9.41 21.54 22.92
N ASP A 254 -10.12 21.91 23.99
CA ASP A 254 -9.69 21.62 25.36
C ASP A 254 -9.72 20.13 25.71
N ASP A 255 -10.55 19.34 25.01
CA ASP A 255 -10.60 17.88 25.17
C ASP A 255 -9.69 17.15 24.16
N ILE A 256 -9.66 17.62 22.91
CA ILE A 256 -8.95 16.94 21.82
C ILE A 256 -7.44 17.12 21.94
N ILE A 257 -6.95 18.31 22.25
CA ILE A 257 -5.50 18.59 22.29
C ILE A 257 -4.80 17.68 23.31
N PRO A 258 -5.24 17.59 24.59
CA PRO A 258 -4.62 16.66 25.55
C PRO A 258 -4.71 15.20 25.12
N SER A 259 -5.81 14.81 24.46
CA SER A 259 -6.03 13.47 23.93
C SER A 259 -5.01 13.11 22.84
N VAL A 260 -4.76 14.02 21.90
CA VAL A 260 -3.74 13.89 20.85
C VAL A 260 -2.32 13.87 21.46
N SER A 261 -2.03 14.77 22.40
CA SER A 261 -0.69 14.88 23.00
C SER A 261 -0.32 13.67 23.85
N SER A 262 -1.27 13.03 24.54
CA SER A 262 -1.03 11.87 25.39
C SER A 262 -0.92 10.55 24.62
N PHE A 263 -1.48 10.48 23.41
CA PHE A 263 -1.60 9.23 22.65
C PHE A 263 -0.28 8.48 22.41
N PRO A 264 0.82 9.11 21.94
CA PRO A 264 2.08 8.38 21.75
C PRO A 264 2.59 7.76 23.04
N LYS A 265 2.53 8.50 24.16
CA LYS A 265 2.93 7.99 25.47
C LYS A 265 2.07 6.77 25.87
N SER A 266 0.75 6.85 25.70
CA SER A 266 -0.15 5.74 25.99
C SER A 266 0.16 4.50 25.15
N ILE A 267 0.48 4.65 23.86
CA ILE A 267 0.94 3.52 23.03
C ILE A 267 2.22 2.89 23.58
N GLY A 268 3.18 3.71 24.01
CA GLY A 268 4.44 3.23 24.60
C GLY A 268 4.25 2.49 25.92
N ASP A 269 3.41 3.01 26.80
CA ASP A 269 3.09 2.42 28.10
C ASP A 269 2.30 1.10 27.96
N LEU A 270 1.41 1.04 26.96
CA LEU A 270 0.55 -0.12 26.68
C LEU A 270 1.16 -1.13 25.69
N ALA A 271 2.37 -0.88 25.17
CA ALA A 271 2.98 -1.69 24.11
C ALA A 271 2.95 -3.22 24.36
N PRO A 272 3.26 -3.75 25.57
CA PRO A 272 3.15 -5.18 25.84
C PRO A 272 1.71 -5.71 25.79
N LYS A 273 0.70 -4.90 26.15
CA LYS A 273 -0.71 -5.28 26.10
C LYS A 273 -1.27 -5.23 24.68
N ILE A 274 -0.81 -4.27 23.88
CA ILE A 274 -1.19 -4.14 22.46
C ILE A 274 -0.67 -5.35 21.67
N SER A 275 0.54 -5.80 21.98
CA SER A 275 1.24 -6.87 21.24
C SER A 275 0.65 -8.25 21.48
N ALA A 276 -0.33 -8.67 20.66
CA ALA A 276 -0.94 -10.00 20.71
C ALA A 276 0.04 -11.11 20.31
N ARG A 277 1.01 -10.81 19.43
CA ARG A 277 2.03 -11.75 18.95
C ARG A 277 3.42 -11.13 18.99
N ASP A 278 3.89 -10.91 20.21
CA ASP A 278 5.07 -10.10 20.47
C ASP A 278 6.34 -10.60 19.76
N HIS A 279 6.57 -11.92 19.70
CA HIS A 279 7.77 -12.51 19.08
C HIS A 279 7.57 -13.00 17.64
N GLY A 280 6.48 -12.60 16.99
CA GLY A 280 6.21 -12.95 15.59
C GLY A 280 5.86 -14.43 15.35
N PRO A 281 6.23 -15.00 14.18
CA PRO A 281 6.87 -14.30 13.06
C PRO A 281 5.94 -13.22 12.46
N PHE A 282 6.52 -12.27 11.76
CA PHE A 282 5.88 -11.01 11.36
C PHE A 282 5.49 -11.03 9.87
N PRO A 283 4.21 -10.83 9.52
CA PRO A 283 3.76 -10.81 8.12
C PRO A 283 4.31 -9.58 7.38
N LEU A 284 4.55 -9.74 6.08
CA LEU A 284 4.94 -8.65 5.20
C LEU A 284 3.71 -7.76 4.91
N CYS A 285 3.76 -6.53 5.41
CA CYS A 285 2.79 -5.48 5.14
C CYS A 285 3.21 -4.67 3.90
N HIS A 286 2.25 -4.34 3.05
CA HIS A 286 2.45 -3.46 1.89
C HIS A 286 2.64 -1.99 2.30
N GLY A 287 2.06 -1.56 3.43
CA GLY A 287 2.07 -0.17 3.91
C GLY A 287 1.02 0.75 3.25
N ASP A 288 0.55 0.42 2.05
CA ASP A 288 -0.43 1.23 1.29
C ASP A 288 -1.39 0.34 0.46
N PHE A 289 -1.86 -0.75 1.08
CA PHE A 289 -2.69 -1.74 0.39
C PHE A 289 -4.12 -1.21 0.15
N GLY A 290 -4.50 -1.00 -1.10
CA GLY A 290 -5.83 -0.48 -1.43
C GLY A 290 -6.01 -0.22 -2.92
N HIS A 291 -7.20 0.25 -3.31
CA HIS A 291 -7.53 0.50 -4.72
C HIS A 291 -6.57 1.48 -5.42
N ASN A 292 -5.96 2.39 -4.65
CA ASN A 292 -4.90 3.28 -5.12
C ASN A 292 -3.69 2.56 -5.74
N ASN A 293 -3.39 1.34 -5.30
CA ASN A 293 -2.21 0.57 -5.74
C ASN A 293 -2.57 -0.77 -6.42
N ILE A 294 -3.85 -0.95 -6.75
CA ILE A 294 -4.34 -2.13 -7.46
C ILE A 294 -4.69 -1.75 -8.88
N ILE A 295 -3.95 -2.27 -9.84
CA ILE A 295 -4.25 -2.13 -11.26
C ILE A 295 -5.40 -3.06 -11.60
N VAL A 296 -6.45 -2.52 -12.19
CA VAL A 296 -7.60 -3.27 -12.69
C VAL A 296 -7.86 -3.02 -14.17
N ASP A 297 -8.45 -4.01 -14.84
CA ASP A 297 -8.99 -3.82 -16.19
C ASP A 297 -10.39 -3.19 -16.18
N ASP A 298 -11.00 -3.08 -17.37
CA ASP A 298 -12.32 -2.48 -17.55
C ASP A 298 -13.46 -3.24 -16.85
N GLU A 299 -13.25 -4.51 -16.52
CA GLU A 299 -14.17 -5.36 -15.77
C GLU A 299 -13.80 -5.46 -14.28
N TYR A 300 -12.90 -4.60 -13.79
CA TYR A 300 -12.42 -4.56 -12.41
C TYR A 300 -11.73 -5.86 -11.95
N ARG A 301 -11.20 -6.65 -12.88
CA ARG A 301 -10.33 -7.80 -12.54
C ARG A 301 -8.96 -7.28 -12.16
N VAL A 302 -8.40 -7.78 -11.07
CA VAL A 302 -7.07 -7.38 -10.57
C VAL A 302 -5.98 -7.90 -11.50
N LEU A 303 -5.24 -6.98 -12.10
CA LEU A 303 -4.10 -7.26 -12.97
C LEU A 303 -2.76 -7.21 -12.22
N GLY A 304 -2.65 -6.40 -11.17
CA GLY A 304 -1.40 -6.26 -10.43
C GLY A 304 -1.51 -5.44 -9.16
N LEU A 305 -0.68 -5.77 -8.17
CA LEU A 305 -0.37 -4.96 -6.99
C LEU A 305 1.00 -4.31 -7.18
N ILE A 306 1.05 -3.00 -7.04
CA ILE A 306 2.23 -2.17 -7.31
C ILE A 306 2.56 -1.29 -6.10
N ASP A 307 3.68 -0.58 -6.19
CA ASP A 307 4.12 0.44 -5.23
C ASP A 307 4.46 -0.12 -3.84
N TRP A 308 5.60 -0.82 -3.76
CA TRP A 308 6.05 -1.51 -2.55
C TRP A 308 6.99 -0.65 -1.69
N GLU A 309 7.09 0.66 -1.94
CA GLU A 309 8.09 1.52 -1.27
C GLU A 309 7.86 1.67 0.25
N ALA A 310 6.60 1.57 0.69
CA ALA A 310 6.22 1.62 2.10
C ALA A 310 6.18 0.24 2.79
N SER A 311 6.66 -0.80 2.11
CA SER A 311 6.55 -2.17 2.61
C SER A 311 7.55 -2.50 3.71
N PHE A 312 7.10 -3.28 4.69
CA PHE A 312 7.92 -3.81 5.76
C PHE A 312 7.24 -5.01 6.40
N SER A 313 8.03 -5.87 7.04
CA SER A 313 7.50 -6.90 7.95
C SER A 313 6.98 -6.23 9.22
N ALA A 314 5.71 -6.43 9.57
CA ALA A 314 5.00 -5.63 10.57
C ALA A 314 4.45 -6.49 11.72
N PRO A 315 4.18 -5.90 12.90
CA PRO A 315 3.30 -6.52 13.89
C PRO A 315 1.95 -6.91 13.28
N TRP A 316 1.32 -7.97 13.81
CA TRP A 316 0.03 -8.44 13.32
C TRP A 316 -1.08 -7.39 13.44
N GLU A 317 -0.99 -6.52 14.45
CA GLU A 317 -1.92 -5.43 14.69
C GLU A 317 -1.88 -4.39 13.56
N ILE A 318 -0.67 -4.07 13.06
CA ILE A 318 -0.48 -3.13 11.95
C ILE A 318 -0.80 -3.79 10.62
N PHE A 319 -0.44 -5.06 10.46
CA PHE A 319 -0.75 -5.83 9.25
C PHE A 319 -2.26 -6.02 9.06
N ALA A 320 -3.00 -6.26 10.15
CA ALA A 320 -4.44 -6.46 10.14
C ALA A 320 -5.24 -5.14 10.13
N ASP A 321 -4.74 -4.06 9.52
CA ASP A 321 -5.59 -2.93 9.13
C ASP A 321 -6.42 -3.31 7.89
N PHE A 322 -7.58 -2.67 7.73
CA PHE A 322 -8.36 -2.88 6.52
C PHE A 322 -7.63 -2.27 5.30
N PRO A 323 -7.76 -2.87 4.10
CA PRO A 323 -7.30 -2.21 2.88
C PRO A 323 -7.87 -0.79 2.81
N LEU A 324 -7.11 0.17 2.28
CA LEU A 324 -7.53 1.58 2.28
C LEU A 324 -8.87 1.83 1.58
N THR A 325 -9.25 0.96 0.65
CA THR A 325 -10.58 0.92 0.02
C THR A 325 -11.73 0.78 1.02
N LEU A 326 -11.46 0.19 2.19
CA LEU A 326 -12.38 -0.11 3.29
C LEU A 326 -12.03 0.65 4.57
N SER A 327 -11.07 1.58 4.52
CA SER A 327 -10.65 2.33 5.70
C SER A 327 -11.80 3.20 6.20
N MET A 328 -12.10 3.10 7.50
CA MET A 328 -13.03 3.97 8.21
C MET A 328 -12.29 4.71 9.32
N VAL A 329 -12.77 5.88 9.71
CA VAL A 329 -12.28 6.52 10.94
C VAL A 329 -12.87 5.73 12.12
N PRO A 330 -12.06 5.30 13.10
CA PRO A 330 -12.59 4.65 14.29
C PRO A 330 -13.63 5.54 14.98
N PRO A 331 -14.80 5.01 15.39
CA PRO A 331 -15.86 5.81 16.01
C PRO A 331 -15.38 6.65 17.20
N ALA A 332 -14.44 6.12 17.98
CA ALA A 332 -13.86 6.82 19.14
C ALA A 332 -13.15 8.13 18.79
N ILE A 333 -12.61 8.27 17.57
CA ILE A 333 -11.88 9.46 17.11
C ILE A 333 -12.59 10.20 15.97
N ASP A 334 -13.81 9.80 15.63
CA ASP A 334 -14.63 10.49 14.64
C ASP A 334 -15.58 11.49 15.29
N VAL A 335 -16.28 12.25 14.46
CA VAL A 335 -17.25 13.24 14.94
C VAL A 335 -18.50 12.57 15.51
N PRO A 336 -18.99 12.98 16.70
CA PRO A 336 -20.09 12.27 17.37
C PRO A 336 -21.40 12.20 16.59
N TRP A 337 -21.70 13.21 15.76
CA TRP A 337 -22.94 13.27 14.98
C TRP A 337 -23.00 12.28 13.81
N ASN A 338 -21.93 11.51 13.56
CA ASN A 338 -21.95 10.39 12.62
C ASN A 338 -22.62 9.13 13.22
N TYR A 339 -22.91 9.13 14.52
CA TYR A 339 -23.43 7.97 15.25
C TYR A 339 -24.65 8.34 16.10
N ASN A 340 -25.59 7.40 16.24
CA ASN A 340 -26.74 7.57 17.15
C ASN A 340 -26.35 7.27 18.60
N GLU A 341 -27.32 7.37 19.52
CA GLU A 341 -27.10 7.08 20.95
C GLU A 341 -26.65 5.64 21.24
N GLN A 342 -26.91 4.71 20.33
CA GLN A 342 -26.49 3.31 20.42
C GLN A 342 -25.07 3.08 19.83
N GLY A 343 -24.45 4.12 19.25
CA GLY A 343 -23.16 4.04 18.59
C GLY A 343 -23.22 3.51 17.15
N ASP A 344 -24.43 3.37 16.57
CA ASP A 344 -24.59 2.93 15.19
C ASP A 344 -24.45 4.09 14.21
N PRO A 345 -23.84 3.88 13.03
CA PRO A 345 -23.71 4.94 12.02
C PRO A 345 -25.06 5.44 11.51
N VAL A 346 -25.21 6.75 11.37
CA VAL A 346 -26.48 7.38 10.94
C VAL A 346 -26.66 7.39 9.43
N THR A 347 -25.58 7.63 8.67
CA THR A 347 -25.60 7.73 7.20
C THR A 347 -25.58 6.37 6.53
N ASP A 348 -26.24 6.23 5.38
CA ASP A 348 -26.25 4.97 4.63
C ASP A 348 -24.86 4.63 4.08
N GLU A 349 -24.02 5.62 3.78
CA GLU A 349 -22.63 5.43 3.38
C GLU A 349 -21.81 4.71 4.46
N LEU A 350 -21.83 5.21 5.70
CA LEU A 350 -21.10 4.58 6.82
C LEU A 350 -21.67 3.19 7.17
N LYS A 351 -22.99 3.00 7.11
CA LYS A 351 -23.62 1.67 7.29
C LYS A 351 -23.12 0.69 6.23
N GLN A 352 -23.04 1.13 4.98
CA GLN A 352 -22.54 0.30 3.88
C GLN A 352 -21.06 -0.03 4.06
N GLN A 353 -20.21 0.94 4.44
CA GLN A 353 -18.79 0.69 4.71
C GLN A 353 -18.58 -0.34 5.83
N LEU A 354 -19.35 -0.25 6.92
CA LEU A 354 -19.30 -1.23 8.00
C LEU A 354 -19.75 -2.62 7.52
N ALA A 355 -20.79 -2.70 6.68
CA ALA A 355 -21.22 -3.95 6.07
C ALA A 355 -20.16 -4.53 5.11
N ASP A 356 -19.43 -3.69 4.39
CA ASP A 356 -18.34 -4.10 3.52
C ASP A 356 -17.15 -4.63 4.31
N GLN A 357 -16.79 -4.02 5.44
CA GLN A 357 -15.76 -4.53 6.35
C GLN A 357 -16.13 -5.92 6.88
N LYS A 358 -17.37 -6.12 7.35
CA LYS A 358 -17.87 -7.43 7.79
C LYS A 358 -17.79 -8.47 6.66
N THR A 359 -18.20 -8.09 5.46
CA THR A 359 -18.12 -8.95 4.27
C THR A 359 -16.68 -9.29 3.92
N TYR A 360 -15.76 -8.32 4.06
CA TYR A 360 -14.34 -8.52 3.82
C TYR A 360 -13.72 -9.50 4.82
N VAL A 361 -14.02 -9.38 6.11
CA VAL A 361 -13.55 -10.33 7.13
C VAL A 361 -14.07 -11.75 6.85
N ALA A 362 -15.33 -11.88 6.42
CA ALA A 362 -15.88 -13.18 6.01
C ALA A 362 -15.13 -13.75 4.78
N ALA A 363 -14.81 -12.92 3.80
CA ALA A 363 -14.04 -13.33 2.62
C ALA A 363 -12.58 -13.70 2.96
N VAL A 364 -11.95 -13.01 3.93
CA VAL A 364 -10.64 -13.39 4.47
C VAL A 364 -10.72 -14.78 5.09
N LYS A 365 -11.70 -15.02 5.97
CA LYS A 365 -11.89 -16.31 6.63
C LYS A 365 -12.13 -17.45 5.62
N GLU A 366 -12.92 -17.20 4.58
CA GLU A 366 -13.13 -18.14 3.48
C GLU A 366 -11.83 -18.45 2.73
N ALA A 367 -11.03 -17.41 2.44
CA ALA A 367 -9.75 -17.57 1.75
C ALA A 367 -8.71 -18.30 2.60
N GLU A 368 -8.66 -18.03 3.91
CA GLU A 368 -7.79 -18.76 4.85
C GLU A 368 -8.16 -20.23 4.95
N TYR A 369 -9.46 -20.53 5.08
CA TYR A 369 -9.98 -21.90 5.08
C TYR A 369 -9.63 -22.65 3.80
N SER A 370 -9.87 -22.02 2.65
CA SER A 370 -9.62 -22.62 1.33
C SER A 370 -8.14 -22.91 1.08
N ARG A 371 -7.23 -22.12 1.67
CA ARG A 371 -5.78 -22.29 1.54
C ARG A 371 -5.16 -23.12 2.66
N GLY A 372 -5.88 -23.39 3.74
CA GLY A 372 -5.34 -24.06 4.93
C GLY A 372 -4.27 -23.25 5.66
N THR A 373 -4.35 -21.91 5.64
CA THR A 373 -3.32 -21.01 6.21
C THR A 373 -3.57 -20.64 7.67
N GLY A 374 -4.52 -21.29 8.34
CA GLY A 374 -4.95 -20.95 9.70
C GLY A 374 -6.09 -19.93 9.69
N ASN A 375 -6.12 -19.04 10.66
CA ASN A 375 -7.17 -18.02 10.85
C ASN A 375 -6.63 -16.70 11.42
N LEU A 376 -5.32 -16.50 11.36
CA LEU A 376 -4.64 -15.42 12.07
C LEU A 376 -5.06 -14.03 11.59
N LEU A 377 -5.26 -13.86 10.28
CA LEU A 377 -5.66 -12.57 9.73
C LEU A 377 -7.14 -12.29 10.03
N SER A 378 -8.02 -13.27 9.89
CA SER A 378 -9.43 -13.06 10.23
C SER A 378 -9.65 -12.87 11.74
N GLU A 379 -8.89 -13.53 12.61
CA GLU A 379 -8.92 -13.26 14.05
C GLU A 379 -8.42 -11.85 14.37
N ALA A 380 -7.28 -11.43 13.80
CA ALA A 380 -6.74 -10.10 14.02
C ALA A 380 -7.67 -8.98 13.49
N LEU A 381 -8.30 -9.16 12.33
CA LEU A 381 -9.31 -8.21 11.81
C LEU A 381 -10.59 -8.16 12.64
N ASN A 382 -10.92 -9.23 13.37
CA ASN A 382 -12.10 -9.27 14.27
C ASN A 382 -11.81 -8.68 15.66
N ASP A 383 -10.53 -8.48 16.02
CA ASP A 383 -10.15 -7.74 17.23
C ASP A 383 -10.33 -6.24 16.98
N CYS A 384 -11.58 -5.76 17.13
CA CYS A 384 -11.94 -4.37 16.87
C CYS A 384 -11.06 -3.38 17.64
N THR A 385 -10.69 -3.70 18.88
CA THR A 385 -9.90 -2.82 19.75
C THR A 385 -8.49 -2.62 19.19
N ARG A 386 -7.78 -3.69 18.82
CA ARG A 386 -6.44 -3.57 18.18
C ARG A 386 -6.52 -3.04 16.75
N GLN A 387 -7.52 -3.48 15.98
CA GLN A 387 -7.72 -3.05 14.60
C GLN A 387 -7.94 -1.53 14.52
N GLN A 388 -8.84 -0.99 15.36
CA GLN A 388 -9.10 0.46 15.40
C GLN A 388 -7.89 1.25 15.90
N LEU A 389 -7.13 0.71 16.85
CA LEU A 389 -5.90 1.32 17.32
C LEU A 389 -4.86 1.46 16.20
N ALA A 390 -4.66 0.41 15.39
CA ALA A 390 -3.76 0.42 14.25
C ALA A 390 -4.19 1.44 13.18
N THR A 391 -5.48 1.49 12.85
CA THR A 391 -6.03 2.53 11.97
C THR A 391 -5.77 3.94 12.55
N ALA A 392 -5.96 4.13 13.85
CA ALA A 392 -5.75 5.41 14.51
C ALA A 392 -4.28 5.84 14.50
N MET A 393 -3.33 4.93 14.72
CA MET A 393 -1.90 5.25 14.60
C MET A 393 -1.55 5.81 13.22
N ARG A 394 -2.09 5.25 12.14
CA ARG A 394 -1.92 5.77 10.78
C ARG A 394 -2.58 7.13 10.59
N LEU A 395 -3.79 7.33 11.12
CA LEU A 395 -4.53 8.59 11.03
C LEU A 395 -3.87 9.71 11.86
N TYR A 396 -3.24 9.37 12.97
CA TYR A 396 -2.50 10.28 13.84
C TYR A 396 -1.34 10.96 13.09
N GLN A 397 -0.52 10.16 12.42
CA GLN A 397 0.59 10.66 11.60
C GLN A 397 0.11 11.50 10.41
N ARG A 398 -1.13 11.31 9.96
CA ARG A 398 -1.79 12.11 8.91
C ARG A 398 -2.52 13.35 9.46
N GLY A 399 -2.45 13.60 10.77
CA GLY A 399 -3.04 14.79 11.38
C GLY A 399 -4.57 14.76 11.48
N LYS A 400 -5.19 13.58 11.48
CA LYS A 400 -6.64 13.46 11.70
C LYS A 400 -6.97 13.88 13.13
N VAL A 401 -7.76 14.93 13.27
CA VAL A 401 -8.26 15.43 14.56
C VAL A 401 -9.25 14.43 15.17
N GLY A 402 -9.13 14.15 16.48
CA GLY A 402 -10.01 13.23 17.21
C GLY A 402 -9.56 12.91 18.64
N TRP A 403 -10.39 12.20 19.41
CA TRP A 403 -10.14 11.83 20.82
C TRP A 403 -9.35 10.52 20.97
N TYR A 404 -8.07 10.54 20.60
CA TYR A 404 -7.21 9.35 20.59
C TYR A 404 -7.09 8.61 21.93
N SER A 405 -7.15 9.30 23.06
CA SER A 405 -7.10 8.70 24.40
C SER A 405 -8.21 7.68 24.64
N LYS A 406 -9.39 7.85 24.02
CA LYS A 406 -10.51 6.89 24.14
C LYS A 406 -10.17 5.50 23.61
N LEU A 407 -9.26 5.40 22.65
CA LEU A 407 -8.81 4.11 22.10
C LEU A 407 -7.82 3.40 23.01
N THR A 408 -7.14 4.13 23.89
CA THR A 408 -6.16 3.55 24.82
C THR A 408 -6.78 3.14 26.15
N ASP A 409 -7.92 3.74 26.52
CA ASP A 409 -8.64 3.40 27.75
C ASP A 409 -9.15 1.94 27.75
N GLU A 410 -9.41 1.36 26.57
CA GLU A 410 -9.82 -0.04 26.43
C GLU A 410 -8.73 -1.06 26.83
N PHE A 411 -7.47 -0.63 26.86
CA PHE A 411 -6.32 -1.45 27.27
C PHE A 411 -5.85 -1.16 28.70
N ALA A 412 -6.40 -0.13 29.36
CA ALA A 412 -5.93 0.37 30.66
C ALA A 412 -6.12 -0.66 31.78
#